data_AF-A0AAU4A5I5-F1
#
_entry.id   AF-A0AAU4A5I5-F1
#
_cell.length_a   1.000
_cell.length_b   1.000
_cell.length_c   1.000
_cell.angle_alpha   90.00
_cell.angle_beta   90.00
_cell.angle_gamma   90.00
#
_symmetry.space_group_name_H-M   'P 1'
#
loop_
_entity.id
_entity.type
_entity.pdbx_description
1 polymer ?
#
loop_
_entity_poly.entity_id
_entity_poly.type
_entity_poly.pdbx_seq_one_letter_code
_entity_poly.pdbx_strand_id
1 'polypeptide(L)'
;MLRIVKGLAALAAGAAFALGLGVVPAGAAATAEGSCAGGVTGRLPRAADQRFYVQCGGGIATVLACPTGQVYAPERQLCDDPERVRPAVATAAVAATAGPAKLNGLLFGVKNLSATVRIADAPAGLDGVPVTFTTLGGRTLCTAVTDQFGAARCDTPARLTIPLDEILRGYRANYAGIGGIYLGSSATAPVSLL
;
A
#
# COMPACT_ATOMS: atom_id res chain seq x y z
N MET A 1 39.49 22.37 68.69
CA MET A 1 40.65 22.36 67.76
C MET A 1 40.12 21.89 66.40
N LEU A 2 39.75 22.79 65.46
CA LEU A 2 40.51 23.22 64.24
C LEU A 2 40.90 22.01 63.34
N ARG A 3 40.55 21.83 62.04
CA ARG A 3 40.60 22.67 60.80
C ARG A 3 39.74 21.99 59.69
N ILE A 4 38.89 22.70 58.91
CA ILE A 4 39.05 23.24 57.52
C ILE A 4 39.68 22.31 56.46
N VAL A 5 38.92 21.96 55.39
CA VAL A 5 39.16 22.04 53.89
C VAL A 5 38.08 21.19 53.18
N LYS A 6 37.21 21.62 52.25
CA LYS A 6 37.30 22.23 50.89
C LYS A 6 37.93 21.33 49.81
N GLY A 7 37.14 20.80 48.87
CA GLY A 7 37.63 20.38 47.54
C GLY A 7 36.93 19.21 46.82
N LEU A 8 36.13 19.55 45.80
CA LEU A 8 35.97 18.95 44.45
C LEU A 8 35.85 17.41 44.18
N ALA A 9 34.73 17.10 43.52
CA ALA A 9 34.54 16.34 42.27
C ALA A 9 34.93 14.84 42.16
N ALA A 10 33.95 14.01 41.79
CA ALA A 10 34.03 13.17 40.58
C ALA A 10 32.67 12.53 40.26
N LEU A 11 32.32 12.57 38.97
CA LEU A 11 31.18 11.88 38.37
C LEU A 11 31.35 10.36 38.44
N ALA A 12 30.26 9.63 38.65
CA ALA A 12 30.13 8.26 38.16
C ALA A 12 28.69 8.03 37.68
N ALA A 13 28.56 7.90 36.36
CA ALA A 13 27.34 7.50 35.68
C ALA A 13 27.01 6.05 36.03
N GLY A 14 25.84 5.81 36.60
CA GLY A 14 25.28 4.48 36.79
C GLY A 14 24.04 4.31 35.91
N ALA A 15 24.22 3.70 34.74
CA ALA A 15 23.14 3.26 33.89
C ALA A 15 22.35 2.14 34.59
N ALA A 16 21.12 2.43 34.99
CA ALA A 16 20.17 1.43 35.46
C ALA A 16 19.68 0.62 34.24
N PHE A 17 20.22 -0.59 34.07
CA PHE A 17 19.74 -1.57 33.11
C PHE A 17 18.44 -2.16 33.66
N ALA A 18 17.31 -1.52 33.38
CA ALA A 18 16.01 -2.09 33.64
C ALA A 18 15.78 -3.26 32.67
N LEU A 19 15.71 -4.47 33.21
CA LEU A 19 15.19 -5.67 32.55
C LEU A 19 13.69 -5.47 32.29
N GLY A 20 13.38 -4.67 31.27
CA GLY A 20 12.05 -4.60 30.69
C GLY A 20 11.85 -5.80 29.78
N LEU A 21 10.90 -6.67 30.12
CA LEU A 21 10.19 -7.51 29.16
C LEU A 21 9.48 -6.57 28.18
N GLY A 22 10.24 -6.09 27.17
CA GLY A 22 9.71 -5.38 26.03
C GLY A 22 8.92 -6.36 25.19
N VAL A 23 7.61 -6.42 25.42
CA VAL A 23 6.67 -6.90 24.41
C VAL A 23 6.78 -5.93 23.25
N VAL A 24 7.55 -6.30 22.23
CA VAL A 24 7.61 -5.56 20.97
C VAL A 24 6.25 -5.76 20.30
N PRO A 25 5.44 -4.71 20.08
CA PRO A 25 4.24 -4.87 19.29
C PRO A 25 4.66 -5.30 17.89
N ALA A 26 4.18 -6.46 17.46
CA ALA A 26 4.20 -6.92 16.08
C ALA A 26 3.28 -5.99 15.26
N GLY A 27 3.78 -4.78 14.99
CA GLY A 27 3.01 -3.68 14.39
C GLY A 27 3.89 -2.67 13.68
N ALA A 28 5.17 -2.96 13.46
CA ALA A 28 5.97 -2.29 12.46
C ALA A 28 6.05 -3.22 11.25
N ALA A 29 5.09 -3.06 10.34
CA ALA A 29 5.26 -3.48 8.97
C ALA A 29 6.44 -2.69 8.39
N ALA A 30 7.66 -3.18 8.64
CA ALA A 30 8.79 -2.84 7.81
C ALA A 30 8.44 -3.37 6.42
N THR A 31 7.89 -2.49 5.59
CA THR A 31 7.62 -2.77 4.19
C THR A 31 8.96 -3.02 3.53
N ALA A 32 9.39 -4.28 3.51
CA ALA A 32 10.52 -4.68 2.70
C ALA A 32 10.18 -4.32 1.25
N GLU A 33 11.06 -3.55 0.61
CA GLU A 33 10.98 -3.25 -0.82
C GLU A 33 10.84 -4.56 -1.59
N GLY A 34 9.72 -4.71 -2.31
CA GLY A 34 9.42 -5.96 -2.99
C GLY A 34 8.86 -7.06 -2.10
N SER A 35 8.22 -6.73 -0.98
CA SER A 35 7.36 -7.68 -0.29
C SER A 35 6.06 -7.88 -1.08
N CYS A 36 5.60 -9.12 -1.21
CA CYS A 36 4.28 -9.46 -1.74
C CYS A 36 3.15 -9.19 -0.71
N ALA A 37 3.42 -8.28 0.23
CA ALA A 37 2.48 -7.83 1.23
C ALA A 37 1.21 -7.33 0.54
N GLY A 38 0.05 -7.68 1.11
CA GLY A 38 -1.25 -7.31 0.54
C GLY A 38 -1.79 -8.28 -0.50
N GLY A 39 -1.09 -9.38 -0.86
CA GLY A 39 -1.65 -10.40 -1.75
C GLY A 39 -1.42 -10.14 -3.24
N VAL A 40 -0.55 -9.19 -3.57
CA VAL A 40 -0.10 -8.93 -4.94
C VAL A 40 0.50 -10.19 -5.56
N THR A 41 0.15 -10.45 -6.82
CA THR A 41 0.64 -11.56 -7.63
C THR A 41 1.40 -11.03 -8.84
N GLY A 42 2.34 -11.81 -9.37
CA GLY A 42 3.09 -11.45 -10.58
C GLY A 42 4.50 -10.91 -10.30
N ARG A 43 5.07 -10.14 -11.23
CA ARG A 43 6.46 -9.66 -11.15
C ARG A 43 6.51 -8.17 -10.81
N LEU A 44 7.32 -7.83 -9.82
CA LEU A 44 7.49 -6.47 -9.31
C LEU A 44 8.94 -5.99 -9.49
N PRO A 45 9.15 -4.73 -9.86
CA PRO A 45 10.49 -4.16 -9.94
C PRO A 45 11.08 -3.97 -8.55
N ARG A 46 12.42 -3.99 -8.45
CA ARG A 46 13.15 -3.59 -7.23
C ARG A 46 13.74 -2.20 -7.43
N ALA A 47 13.39 -1.26 -6.55
CA ALA A 47 13.94 0.09 -6.59
C ALA A 47 15.44 0.14 -6.27
N ALA A 48 15.92 -0.74 -5.38
CA ALA A 48 17.32 -0.79 -4.98
C ALA A 48 18.28 -1.30 -6.07
N ASP A 49 17.85 -2.26 -6.91
CA ASP A 49 18.67 -2.81 -8.00
C ASP A 49 17.77 -3.40 -9.11
N GLN A 50 17.74 -2.75 -10.27
CA GLN A 50 16.92 -3.16 -11.41
C GLN A 50 17.42 -4.42 -12.12
N ARG A 51 18.62 -4.91 -11.82
CA ARG A 51 19.11 -6.22 -12.29
C ARG A 51 18.37 -7.38 -11.61
N PHE A 52 17.58 -7.08 -10.59
CA PHE A 52 16.74 -8.04 -9.89
C PHE A 52 15.28 -7.61 -9.94
N TYR A 53 14.39 -8.59 -9.92
CA TYR A 53 12.96 -8.40 -9.77
C TYR A 53 12.42 -9.35 -8.71
N VAL A 54 11.21 -9.07 -8.23
CA VAL A 54 10.52 -9.96 -7.30
C VAL A 54 9.41 -10.69 -8.05
N GLN A 55 9.38 -12.01 -7.93
CA GLN A 55 8.24 -12.83 -8.32
C GLN A 55 7.37 -13.09 -7.07
N CYS A 56 6.13 -12.65 -7.13
CA CYS A 56 5.11 -12.84 -6.12
C CYS A 56 4.16 -13.99 -6.48
N GLY A 57 3.99 -14.92 -5.54
CA GLY A 57 3.03 -16.01 -5.63
C GLY A 57 2.72 -16.60 -4.25
N GLY A 58 1.44 -16.80 -3.94
CA GLY A 58 1.01 -17.35 -2.65
C GLY A 58 1.45 -16.54 -1.42
N GLY A 59 1.64 -15.22 -1.57
CA GLY A 59 2.16 -14.34 -0.53
C GLY A 59 3.68 -14.42 -0.31
N ILE A 60 4.39 -15.23 -1.11
CA ILE A 60 5.85 -15.40 -1.02
C ILE A 60 6.52 -14.53 -2.08
N ALA A 61 7.54 -13.78 -1.66
CA ALA A 61 8.40 -12.96 -2.50
C ALA A 61 9.70 -13.70 -2.82
N THR A 62 9.93 -14.01 -4.10
CA THR A 62 11.19 -14.59 -4.56
C THR A 62 11.96 -13.56 -5.38
N VAL A 63 13.16 -13.19 -4.93
CA VAL A 63 14.05 -12.31 -5.69
C VAL A 63 14.74 -13.11 -6.79
N LEU A 64 14.63 -12.66 -8.03
CA LEU A 64 15.20 -13.28 -9.22
C LEU A 64 16.10 -12.28 -9.94
N ALA A 65 17.24 -12.75 -10.45
CA ALA A 65 18.15 -11.95 -11.25
C ALA A 65 17.76 -11.98 -12.73
N CYS A 66 17.95 -10.86 -13.41
CA CYS A 66 17.93 -10.81 -14.86
C CYS A 66 19.22 -11.40 -15.45
N PRO A 67 19.18 -11.87 -16.72
CA PRO A 67 20.39 -12.26 -17.45
C PRO A 67 21.45 -11.16 -17.46
N THR A 68 22.71 -11.55 -17.66
CA THR A 68 23.86 -10.63 -17.63
C THR A 68 23.65 -9.45 -18.57
N GLY A 69 23.78 -8.24 -18.04
CA GLY A 69 23.64 -6.99 -18.80
C GLY A 69 22.21 -6.49 -18.98
N GLN A 70 21.20 -7.22 -18.51
CA GLN A 70 19.80 -6.82 -18.60
C GLN A 70 19.27 -6.28 -17.28
N VAL A 71 18.20 -5.49 -17.37
CA VAL A 71 17.44 -4.96 -16.24
C VAL A 71 15.96 -5.26 -16.42
N TYR A 72 15.23 -5.39 -15.32
CA TYR A 72 13.82 -5.73 -15.36
C TYR A 72 12.99 -4.53 -15.82
N ALA A 73 12.23 -4.72 -16.91
CA ALA A 73 11.25 -3.76 -17.41
C ALA A 73 9.87 -4.11 -16.84
N PRO A 74 9.37 -3.37 -15.82
CA PRO A 74 8.05 -3.63 -15.25
C PRO A 74 6.94 -3.43 -16.29
N GLU A 75 7.19 -2.55 -17.27
CA GLU A 75 6.27 -2.35 -18.37
C GLU A 75 6.05 -3.66 -19.14
N ARG A 76 7.11 -4.27 -19.64
CA ARG A 76 7.00 -5.48 -20.47
C ARG A 76 6.97 -6.78 -19.67
N GLN A 77 7.03 -6.70 -18.34
CA GLN A 77 7.10 -7.83 -17.41
C GLN A 77 8.26 -8.81 -17.72
N LEU A 78 9.36 -8.30 -18.30
CA LEU A 78 10.51 -9.08 -18.77
C LEU A 78 11.84 -8.35 -18.52
N CYS A 79 12.94 -9.09 -18.54
CA CYS A 79 14.29 -8.51 -18.51
C CYS A 79 14.65 -8.02 -19.91
N ASP A 80 15.16 -6.79 -19.99
CA ASP A 80 15.47 -6.13 -21.25
C ASP A 80 16.76 -5.32 -21.15
N ASP A 81 17.26 -4.86 -22.29
CA ASP A 81 18.44 -4.02 -22.37
C ASP A 81 18.18 -2.69 -21.67
N PRO A 82 19.13 -2.19 -20.85
CA PRO A 82 18.94 -1.01 -20.01
C PRO A 82 18.59 0.26 -20.80
N GLU A 83 19.04 0.37 -22.04
CA GLU A 83 18.70 1.49 -22.93
C GLU A 83 17.20 1.51 -23.33
N ARG A 84 16.51 0.37 -23.24
CA ARG A 84 15.08 0.19 -23.55
C ARG A 84 14.20 0.16 -22.31
N VAL A 85 14.77 0.28 -21.11
CA VAL A 85 14.04 0.22 -19.84
C VAL A 85 14.03 1.59 -19.20
N ARG A 86 12.83 2.07 -18.87
CA ARG A 86 12.70 3.27 -18.06
C ARG A 86 13.14 2.96 -16.63
N PRO A 87 13.92 3.83 -15.97
CA PRO A 87 14.33 3.60 -14.59
C PRO A 87 13.08 3.45 -13.72
N ALA A 88 13.06 2.36 -12.93
CA ALA A 88 12.01 2.07 -11.97
C ALA A 88 12.20 3.00 -10.76
N VAL A 89 11.89 4.28 -10.95
CA VAL A 89 11.89 5.23 -9.85
C VAL A 89 10.67 4.89 -8.98
N ALA A 90 10.90 4.76 -7.68
CA ALA A 90 9.89 4.50 -6.64
C ALA A 90 8.88 5.65 -6.46
N THR A 91 8.38 6.23 -7.56
CA THR A 91 7.64 7.50 -7.57
C THR A 91 6.45 7.52 -8.50
N ALA A 92 6.12 6.44 -9.21
CA ALA A 92 4.90 6.42 -10.01
C ALA A 92 3.69 6.45 -9.05
N ALA A 93 3.16 7.65 -8.83
CA ALA A 93 1.88 7.87 -8.19
C ALA A 93 0.85 6.98 -8.89
N VAL A 94 0.24 6.09 -8.14
CA VAL A 94 -0.71 5.14 -8.69
C VAL A 94 -2.03 5.85 -8.87
N ALA A 95 -2.38 6.23 -10.09
CA ALA A 95 -3.64 6.89 -10.36
C ALA A 95 -4.80 5.91 -10.12
N ALA A 96 -5.36 5.92 -8.92
CA ALA A 96 -6.66 5.35 -8.64
C ALA A 96 -7.71 6.21 -9.36
N THR A 97 -8.62 5.58 -10.09
CA THR A 97 -9.79 6.25 -10.68
C THR A 97 -11.03 5.59 -10.12
N ALA A 98 -11.88 6.34 -9.42
CA ALA A 98 -13.13 5.81 -8.86
C ALA A 98 -14.29 5.98 -9.86
N GLY A 99 -15.13 4.96 -10.02
CA GLY A 99 -16.30 4.97 -10.92
C GLY A 99 -17.61 5.36 -10.22
N PRO A 100 -18.71 5.61 -10.94
CA PRO A 100 -19.99 5.92 -10.31
C PRO A 100 -20.52 4.68 -9.56
N ALA A 101 -21.01 4.89 -8.35
CA ALA A 101 -21.68 3.85 -7.55
C ALA A 101 -23.17 4.20 -7.37
N LYS A 102 -24.00 3.18 -7.11
CA LYS A 102 -25.45 3.35 -6.95
C LYS A 102 -25.92 2.92 -5.58
N LEU A 103 -26.75 3.73 -4.94
CA LEU A 103 -27.40 3.38 -3.68
C LEU A 103 -28.67 2.58 -3.92
N ASN A 104 -28.77 1.42 -3.29
CA ASN A 104 -30.01 0.68 -3.18
C ASN A 104 -30.82 1.19 -1.98
N GLY A 105 -31.84 2.02 -2.26
CA GLY A 105 -32.67 2.66 -1.23
C GLY A 105 -33.49 1.70 -0.37
N LEU A 106 -33.80 0.49 -0.87
CA LEU A 106 -34.59 -0.49 -0.12
C LEU A 106 -33.76 -1.29 0.88
N LEU A 107 -32.47 -1.45 0.59
CA LEU A 107 -31.53 -2.27 1.37
C LEU A 107 -30.40 -1.44 2.01
N PHE A 108 -30.44 -0.11 1.94
CA PHE A 108 -29.41 0.83 2.45
C PHE A 108 -27.97 0.38 2.16
N GLY A 109 -27.74 -0.14 0.96
CA GLY A 109 -26.43 -0.62 0.51
C GLY A 109 -25.97 0.11 -0.75
N VAL A 110 -24.66 0.22 -0.94
CA VAL A 110 -24.06 0.79 -2.15
C VAL A 110 -23.59 -0.35 -3.04
N LYS A 111 -23.94 -0.26 -4.32
CA LYS A 111 -23.63 -1.22 -5.37
C LYS A 111 -22.72 -0.59 -6.42
N ASN A 112 -21.91 -1.41 -7.07
CA ASN A 112 -20.96 -0.99 -8.11
C ASN A 112 -19.88 -0.01 -7.62
N LEU A 113 -19.39 -0.15 -6.38
CA LEU A 113 -18.17 0.56 -6.02
C LEU A 113 -17.06 0.02 -6.91
N SER A 114 -16.34 0.91 -7.56
CA SER A 114 -15.32 0.53 -8.52
C SER A 114 -14.15 1.48 -8.48
N ALA A 115 -12.95 0.92 -8.56
CA ALA A 115 -11.74 1.69 -8.73
C ALA A 115 -10.84 1.00 -9.75
N THR A 116 -10.10 1.79 -10.52
CA THR A 116 -9.04 1.28 -11.38
C THR A 116 -7.73 1.90 -10.96
N VAL A 117 -6.78 1.06 -10.63
CA VAL A 117 -5.44 1.40 -10.16
C VAL A 117 -4.53 1.38 -11.38
N ARG A 118 -4.11 2.55 -11.86
CA ARG A 118 -3.19 2.69 -13.00
C ARG A 118 -1.83 3.17 -12.55
N ILE A 119 -0.79 2.57 -13.11
CA ILE A 119 0.58 3.05 -12.96
C ILE A 119 0.99 3.62 -14.31
N ALA A 120 1.54 4.85 -14.31
CA ALA A 120 1.96 5.53 -15.54
C ALA A 120 2.93 4.69 -16.39
N ASP A 121 3.68 3.80 -15.73
CA ASP A 121 4.75 3.00 -16.30
C ASP A 121 4.47 1.48 -16.20
N ALA A 122 3.21 1.03 -16.16
CA ALA A 122 2.86 -0.40 -16.24
C ALA A 122 1.68 -0.66 -17.21
N PRO A 123 1.84 -1.49 -18.26
CA PRO A 123 0.82 -1.77 -19.27
C PRO A 123 -0.10 -2.95 -18.89
N ALA A 124 0.07 -3.55 -17.72
CA ALA A 124 -0.90 -4.48 -17.16
C ALA A 124 -1.13 -4.07 -15.71
N GLY A 125 -2.40 -3.94 -15.32
CA GLY A 125 -2.74 -3.46 -14.01
C GLY A 125 -2.27 -4.42 -12.93
N LEU A 126 -2.19 -3.90 -11.70
CA LEU A 126 -1.73 -4.66 -10.56
C LEU A 126 -2.76 -5.74 -10.22
N ASP A 127 -2.43 -7.01 -10.36
CA ASP A 127 -3.27 -8.12 -9.90
C ASP A 127 -3.05 -8.37 -8.40
N GLY A 128 -4.11 -8.67 -7.67
CA GLY A 128 -3.99 -9.09 -6.27
C GLY A 128 -3.84 -7.96 -5.26
N VAL A 129 -3.97 -6.69 -5.63
CA VAL A 129 -3.76 -5.58 -4.68
C VAL A 129 -5.06 -5.10 -4.02
N PRO A 130 -5.13 -4.98 -2.68
CA PRO A 130 -6.31 -4.51 -1.99
C PRO A 130 -6.53 -3.01 -2.22
N VAL A 131 -7.78 -2.69 -2.54
CA VAL A 131 -8.33 -1.34 -2.55
C VAL A 131 -9.44 -1.28 -1.51
N THR A 132 -9.31 -0.36 -0.56
CA THR A 132 -10.32 -0.13 0.48
C THR A 132 -11.24 0.99 0.04
N PHE A 133 -12.53 0.70 -0.02
CA PHE A 133 -13.57 1.67 -0.31
C PHE A 133 -14.12 2.19 1.01
N THR A 134 -14.14 3.52 1.17
CA THR A 134 -14.57 4.21 2.38
C THR A 134 -15.55 5.31 2.02
N THR A 135 -16.39 5.72 2.96
CA THR A 135 -17.09 7.00 2.86
C THR A 135 -16.08 8.15 2.93
N LEU A 136 -16.50 9.36 2.55
CA LEU A 136 -15.68 10.55 2.79
C LEU A 136 -15.47 10.84 4.29
N GLY A 137 -16.30 10.28 5.17
CA GLY A 137 -16.12 10.30 6.62
C GLY A 137 -15.16 9.23 7.17
N GLY A 138 -14.57 8.40 6.29
CA GLY A 138 -13.56 7.40 6.67
C GLY A 138 -14.14 6.05 7.12
N ARG A 139 -15.44 5.82 7.00
CA ARG A 139 -16.05 4.53 7.33
C ARG A 139 -15.86 3.54 6.20
N THR A 140 -15.35 2.36 6.49
CA THR A 140 -15.14 1.31 5.48
C THR A 140 -16.47 0.78 4.97
N LEU A 141 -16.61 0.79 3.63
CA LEU A 141 -17.76 0.27 2.90
C LEU A 141 -17.52 -1.19 2.49
N CYS A 142 -16.41 -1.43 1.80
CA CYS A 142 -15.94 -2.76 1.42
C CYS A 142 -14.47 -2.70 1.03
N THR A 143 -13.82 -3.86 0.94
CA THR A 143 -12.49 -4.00 0.36
C THR A 143 -12.60 -4.93 -0.83
N ALA A 144 -11.93 -4.59 -1.92
CA ALA A 144 -11.83 -5.44 -3.09
C ALA A 144 -10.36 -5.59 -3.49
N VAL A 145 -10.08 -6.64 -4.23
CA VAL A 145 -8.75 -6.90 -4.78
C VAL A 145 -8.79 -6.54 -6.26
N THR A 146 -7.73 -5.90 -6.76
CA THR A 146 -7.59 -5.57 -8.17
C THR A 146 -7.38 -6.84 -9.01
N ASP A 147 -7.95 -6.85 -10.22
CA ASP A 147 -7.68 -7.86 -11.24
C ASP A 147 -6.41 -7.57 -12.06
N GLN A 148 -6.11 -8.40 -13.07
CA GLN A 148 -5.01 -8.21 -14.02
C GLN A 148 -5.01 -6.87 -14.80
N PHE A 149 -6.11 -6.11 -14.75
CA PHE A 149 -6.23 -4.78 -15.35
C PHE A 149 -6.21 -3.67 -14.29
N GLY A 150 -5.99 -4.01 -13.02
CA GLY A 150 -5.96 -3.07 -11.92
C GLY A 150 -7.36 -2.64 -11.46
N ALA A 151 -8.42 -3.31 -11.91
CA ALA A 151 -9.78 -2.96 -11.54
C ALA A 151 -10.20 -3.70 -10.27
N ALA A 152 -10.62 -2.95 -9.25
CA ALA A 152 -11.18 -3.44 -8.01
C ALA A 152 -12.66 -3.06 -7.93
N ARG A 153 -13.54 -4.02 -7.63
CA ARG A 153 -14.99 -3.79 -7.52
C ARG A 153 -15.56 -4.49 -6.31
N CYS A 154 -16.47 -3.84 -5.60
CA CYS A 154 -17.24 -4.46 -4.54
C CYS A 154 -18.62 -3.84 -4.37
N ASP A 155 -19.47 -4.59 -3.70
CA ASP A 155 -20.75 -4.17 -3.20
C ASP A 155 -20.72 -4.19 -1.67
N THR A 156 -21.46 -3.29 -1.04
CA THR A 156 -21.61 -3.33 0.42
C THR A 156 -22.65 -4.38 0.82
N PRO A 157 -22.57 -4.91 2.05
CA PRO A 157 -23.68 -5.65 2.63
C PRO A 157 -24.95 -4.80 2.70
N ALA A 158 -26.10 -5.46 2.77
CA ALA A 158 -27.36 -4.79 3.04
C ALA A 158 -27.37 -4.23 4.47
N ARG A 159 -28.10 -3.12 4.67
CA ARG A 159 -28.31 -2.41 5.93
C ARG A 159 -27.01 -1.82 6.53
N LEU A 160 -26.38 -0.92 5.80
CA LEU A 160 -25.31 -0.10 6.38
C LEU A 160 -25.86 0.73 7.55
N THR A 161 -25.10 0.82 8.65
CA THR A 161 -25.36 1.73 9.79
C THR A 161 -24.83 3.15 9.54
N ILE A 162 -24.52 3.46 8.29
CA ILE A 162 -23.96 4.72 7.84
C ILE A 162 -25.11 5.63 7.43
N PRO A 163 -25.13 6.89 7.88
CA PRO A 163 -26.23 7.78 7.57
C PRO A 163 -26.24 8.14 6.08
N LEU A 164 -27.43 8.30 5.51
CA LEU A 164 -27.65 8.43 4.07
C LEU A 164 -26.93 9.66 3.48
N ASP A 165 -26.93 10.77 4.21
CA ASP A 165 -26.23 11.99 3.83
C ASP A 165 -24.72 11.76 3.66
N GLU A 166 -24.11 10.92 4.49
CA GLU A 166 -22.71 10.58 4.38
C GLU A 166 -22.42 9.75 3.12
N ILE A 167 -23.32 8.83 2.76
CA ILE A 167 -23.17 7.99 1.56
C ILE A 167 -23.34 8.84 0.29
N LEU A 168 -24.32 9.74 0.27
CA LEU A 168 -24.61 10.60 -0.90
C LEU A 168 -23.51 11.64 -1.17
N ARG A 169 -22.66 11.96 -0.18
CA ARG A 169 -21.46 12.78 -0.41
C ARG A 169 -20.43 12.09 -1.32
N GLY A 170 -20.54 10.78 -1.52
CA GLY A 170 -19.64 9.99 -2.32
C GLY A 170 -18.79 9.04 -1.48
N TYR A 171 -17.86 8.40 -2.16
CA TYR A 171 -16.93 7.45 -1.55
C TYR A 171 -15.50 7.74 -2.01
N ARG A 172 -14.54 7.19 -1.27
CA ARG A 172 -13.11 7.20 -1.56
C ARG A 172 -12.62 5.78 -1.74
N ALA A 173 -11.96 5.51 -2.86
CA ALA A 173 -11.14 4.33 -3.06
C ALA A 173 -9.72 4.65 -2.61
N ASN A 174 -9.16 3.83 -1.72
CA ASN A 174 -7.83 4.00 -1.17
C ASN A 174 -6.95 2.80 -1.54
N TYR A 175 -5.86 3.08 -2.25
CA TYR A 175 -4.79 2.15 -2.56
C TYR A 175 -3.60 2.48 -1.67
N ALA A 176 -3.14 1.51 -0.87
CA ALA A 176 -2.12 1.76 0.14
C ALA A 176 -0.69 1.90 -0.42
N GLY A 177 -0.45 1.47 -1.66
CA GLY A 177 0.90 1.36 -2.19
C GLY A 177 1.58 0.04 -1.86
N ILE A 178 2.74 -0.17 -2.46
CA ILE A 178 3.68 -1.25 -2.15
C ILE A 178 4.98 -0.56 -1.75
N GLY A 179 5.41 -0.75 -0.49
CA GLY A 179 6.51 0.02 0.09
C GLY A 179 7.78 -0.01 -0.76
N GLY A 180 8.29 1.19 -1.04
CA GLY A 180 9.47 1.46 -1.87
C GLY A 180 9.37 0.99 -3.34
N ILE A 181 8.17 0.66 -3.82
CA ILE A 181 7.92 0.36 -5.24
C ILE A 181 6.85 1.30 -5.81
N TYR A 182 5.66 1.30 -5.22
CA TYR A 182 4.51 2.08 -5.68
C TYR A 182 3.92 2.89 -4.52
N LEU A 183 3.72 4.19 -4.75
CA LEU A 183 3.14 5.08 -3.74
C LEU A 183 1.65 4.82 -3.58
N GLY A 184 1.16 4.91 -2.36
CA GLY A 184 -0.27 4.90 -2.08
C GLY A 184 -0.97 6.08 -2.73
N SER A 185 -2.25 5.92 -3.05
CA SER A 185 -3.06 6.93 -3.74
C SER A 185 -4.54 6.71 -3.48
N SER A 186 -5.33 7.78 -3.62
CA SER A 186 -6.77 7.70 -3.39
C SER A 186 -7.54 8.52 -4.40
N ALA A 187 -8.75 8.07 -4.73
CA ALA A 187 -9.66 8.78 -5.60
C ALA A 187 -11.07 8.77 -5.04
N THR A 188 -11.82 9.83 -5.33
CA THR A 188 -13.19 10.02 -4.87
C THR A 188 -14.16 9.99 -6.03
N ALA A 189 -15.33 9.40 -5.83
CA ALA A 189 -16.42 9.41 -6.80
C ALA A 189 -17.78 9.56 -6.13
N PRO A 190 -18.78 10.12 -6.85
CA PRO A 190 -20.11 10.30 -6.31
C PRO A 190 -20.85 8.96 -6.19
N VAL A 191 -21.81 8.92 -5.27
CA VAL A 191 -22.84 7.87 -5.19
C VAL A 191 -24.15 8.48 -5.61
N SER A 192 -24.79 7.88 -6.61
CA SER A 192 -26.11 8.31 -7.09
C SER A 192 -27.20 7.38 -6.58
N LEU A 193 -28.42 7.89 -6.46
CA LEU A 193 -29.59 7.04 -6.21
C LEU A 193 -29.91 6.23 -7.47
N LEU A 194 -30.35 4.98 -7.26
CA LEU A 194 -30.77 4.06 -8.32
C LEU A 194 -32.22 4.33 -8.72
#